data_AF-A0A3D5VJ15-F1
#
_entry.id   AF-A0A3D5VJ15-F1
#
_cell.length_a   1.000
_cell.length_b   1.000
_cell.length_c   1.000
_cell.angle_alpha   90.00
_cell.angle_beta   90.00
_cell.angle_gamma   90.00
#
_symmetry.space_group_name_H-M   'P 1'
#
loop_
_entity.id
_entity.type
_entity.pdbx_description
1 polymer ?
#
loop_
_entity_poly.entity_id
_entity_poly.type
_entity_poly.pdbx_seq_one_letter_code
_entity_poly.pdbx_strand_id
1 'polypeptide(L)'
;YSTGLDHGTMVPLWYLREAGWQGKVVCIRIGGLPPRQCYEIGKVLRDAAEGIVALIASGDLSHCLSVDGPSPYNPAGADFDQRIAAALEKSDYQAVL
;
A
#
# COMPACT_ATOMS: atom_id res chain seq x y z
N TYR A 1 2.11 -17.46 14.43
CA TYR A 1 2.40 -16.21 13.70
C TYR A 1 3.90 -16.15 13.45
N SER A 2 4.33 -16.01 12.19
CA SER A 2 5.75 -15.90 11.85
C SER A 2 6.30 -14.55 12.32
N THR A 3 7.52 -14.53 12.84
CA THR A 3 8.28 -13.29 13.16
C THR A 3 9.05 -12.75 11.96
N GLY A 4 9.01 -13.46 10.81
CA GLY A 4 9.67 -13.06 9.58
C GLY A 4 8.86 -12.00 8.82
N LEU A 5 9.58 -11.13 8.11
CA LEU A 5 8.99 -10.16 7.19
C LEU A 5 8.36 -10.87 5.99
N ASP A 6 7.15 -10.46 5.62
CA ASP A 6 6.46 -10.98 4.43
C ASP A 6 6.93 -10.31 3.13
N HIS A 7 6.51 -10.84 1.99
CA HIS A 7 6.88 -10.30 0.67
C HIS A 7 6.38 -8.86 0.47
N GLY A 8 5.21 -8.51 0.98
CA GLY A 8 4.65 -7.15 0.91
C GLY A 8 5.51 -6.11 1.63
N THR A 9 6.28 -6.55 2.63
CA THR A 9 7.28 -5.73 3.32
C THR A 9 8.65 -5.80 2.65
N MET A 10 9.09 -6.99 2.25
CA MET A 10 10.45 -7.22 1.72
C MET A 10 10.68 -6.58 0.35
N VAL A 11 9.68 -6.57 -0.55
CA VAL A 11 9.81 -5.96 -1.88
C VAL A 11 10.11 -4.47 -1.82
N PRO A 12 9.32 -3.61 -1.13
CA PRO A 12 9.64 -2.19 -1.03
C PRO A 12 10.95 -1.93 -0.27
N LEU A 13 11.28 -2.72 0.76
CA LEU A 13 12.57 -2.60 1.46
C LEU A 13 13.76 -2.90 0.54
N TRP A 14 13.62 -3.85 -0.38
CA TRP A 14 14.64 -4.14 -1.38
C TRP A 14 14.88 -2.92 -2.27
N TYR A 15 13.84 -2.35 -2.86
CA TYR A 15 13.96 -1.14 -3.69
C TYR A 15 14.51 0.07 -2.92
N LEU A 16 14.10 0.24 -1.66
CA LEU A 16 14.59 1.31 -0.80
C LEU A 16 16.10 1.17 -0.56
N ARG A 17 16.58 -0.06 -0.33
CA ARG A 17 18.00 -0.37 -0.21
C ARG A 17 18.75 -0.13 -1.53
N GLU A 18 18.22 -0.57 -2.66
CA GLU A 18 18.84 -0.34 -3.97
C GLU A 18 18.92 1.15 -4.33
N ALA A 19 17.97 1.96 -3.86
CA ALA A 19 18.01 3.42 -3.97
C ALA A 19 19.04 4.09 -3.03
N GLY A 20 19.77 3.31 -2.22
CA GLY A 20 20.85 3.81 -1.35
C GLY A 20 20.39 4.30 0.02
N TRP A 21 19.14 4.04 0.42
CA TRP A 21 18.65 4.42 1.74
C TRP A 21 19.37 3.64 2.86
N GLN A 22 19.85 4.38 3.87
CA GLN A 22 20.51 3.83 5.06
C GLN A 22 19.85 4.28 6.37
N GLY A 23 18.70 4.95 6.28
CA GLY A 23 17.97 5.48 7.44
C GLY A 23 17.15 4.42 8.17
N LYS A 24 16.55 4.83 9.30
CA LYS A 24 15.63 3.97 10.07
C LYS A 24 14.35 3.72 9.27
N VAL A 25 13.84 2.51 9.38
CA VAL A 25 12.55 2.11 8.80
C VAL A 25 11.69 1.48 9.88
N VAL A 26 10.43 1.90 9.96
CA VAL A 26 9.42 1.29 10.81
C VAL A 26 8.45 0.56 9.91
N CYS A 27 8.37 -0.77 10.04
CA CYS A 27 7.42 -1.58 9.28
C CYS A 27 6.12 -1.69 10.06
N ILE A 28 5.01 -1.28 9.43
CA ILE A 28 3.67 -1.35 10.03
C ILE A 28 2.82 -2.23 9.14
N ARG A 29 2.29 -3.32 9.71
CA ARG A 29 1.39 -4.23 9.00
C ARG A 29 -0.06 -3.78 9.23
N ILE A 30 -0.69 -3.30 8.17
CA ILE A 30 -2.11 -2.93 8.16
C ILE A 30 -2.80 -3.86 7.15
N GLY A 31 -3.63 -4.77 7.63
CA GLY A 31 -4.32 -5.74 6.79
C GLY A 31 -5.72 -6.04 7.31
N GLY A 32 -6.70 -6.09 6.41
CA GLY A 32 -8.09 -6.43 6.74
C GLY A 32 -8.88 -5.34 7.48
N LEU A 33 -8.36 -4.12 7.58
CA LEU A 33 -9.10 -3.00 8.18
C LEU A 33 -9.96 -2.29 7.11
N PRO A 34 -11.15 -1.79 7.49
CA PRO A 34 -11.95 -0.93 6.62
C PRO A 34 -11.20 0.36 6.24
N PRO A 35 -11.46 0.96 5.06
CA PRO A 35 -10.78 2.17 4.58
C PRO A 35 -10.75 3.31 5.60
N ARG A 36 -11.87 3.54 6.31
CA ARG A 36 -11.95 4.57 7.36
C ARG A 36 -10.97 4.34 8.51
N GLN A 37 -10.71 3.09 8.90
CA GLN A 37 -9.74 2.80 9.97
C GLN A 37 -8.31 3.01 9.48
N CYS A 38 -8.02 2.66 8.22
CA CYS A 38 -6.72 2.99 7.60
C CYS A 38 -6.48 4.51 7.56
N TYR A 39 -7.51 5.30 7.26
CA TYR A 39 -7.43 6.76 7.30
C TYR A 39 -7.13 7.30 8.71
N GLU A 40 -7.79 6.77 9.74
CA GLU A 40 -7.50 7.14 11.13
C GLU A 40 -6.08 6.77 11.56
N ILE A 41 -5.55 5.63 11.11
CA ILE A 41 -4.13 5.28 11.33
C ILE A 41 -3.23 6.33 10.68
N GLY A 42 -3.52 6.76 9.44
CA GLY A 42 -2.77 7.82 8.77
C GLY A 42 -2.72 9.12 9.58
N LYS A 43 -3.82 9.50 10.25
CA LYS A 43 -3.86 10.65 11.16
C LYS A 43 -2.94 10.47 12.37
N VAL A 44 -2.97 9.29 13.00
CA VAL A 44 -2.09 8.96 14.12
C VAL A 44 -0.62 8.98 13.70
N LEU A 45 -0.28 8.45 12.52
CA LEU A 45 1.09 8.46 12.00
C LEU A 45 1.59 9.87 11.74
N ARG A 46 0.74 10.76 11.21
CA ARG A 46 1.08 12.17 11.02
C ARG A 46 1.38 12.83 12.36
N ASP A 47 0.55 12.59 13.37
CA ASP A 47 0.69 13.24 14.68
C ASP A 47 1.92 12.69 15.45
N ALA A 48 2.33 11.45 15.18
CA ALA A 48 3.53 10.82 15.74
C ALA A 48 4.83 11.11 14.97
N ALA A 49 4.74 11.66 13.75
CA ALA A 49 5.91 11.94 12.92
C ALA A 49 6.65 13.18 13.41
N GLU A 50 7.92 13.01 13.79
CA GLU A 50 8.82 14.10 14.15
C GLU A 50 9.81 14.36 13.01
N GLY A 51 9.79 15.56 12.43
CA GLY A 51 10.66 15.93 11.31
C GLY A 51 10.15 15.43 9.96
N ILE A 52 11.08 15.18 9.02
CA ILE A 52 10.75 14.74 7.66
C ILE A 52 10.65 13.21 7.65
N VAL A 53 9.43 12.70 7.46
CA VAL A 53 9.14 11.26 7.37
C VAL A 53 8.54 10.96 5.99
N ALA A 54 9.03 9.91 5.34
CA ALA A 54 8.43 9.36 4.13
C ALA A 54 7.55 8.14 4.50
N LEU A 55 6.36 8.06 3.91
CA LEU A 55 5.46 6.92 4.05
C LEU A 55 5.48 6.08 2.77
N ILE A 56 5.73 4.78 2.91
CA ILE A 56 5.63 3.81 1.81
C ILE A 56 4.40 2.93 2.09
N ALA A 57 3.33 3.17 1.35
CA ALA A 57 2.13 2.33 1.39
C ALA A 57 2.28 1.19 0.36
N SER A 58 2.67 0.01 0.83
CA SER A 58 2.82 -1.18 0.00
C SER A 58 1.51 -1.96 -0.10
N GLY A 59 0.95 -2.10 -1.30
CA GLY A 59 -0.27 -2.84 -1.53
C GLY A 59 -0.56 -3.05 -3.02
N ASP A 60 -1.25 -4.15 -3.31
CA ASP A 60 -1.78 -4.47 -4.64
C ASP A 60 -3.20 -3.92 -4.82
N LEU A 61 -3.63 -3.77 -6.07
CA LEU A 61 -4.98 -3.36 -6.42
C LEU A 61 -5.92 -4.58 -6.57
N SER A 62 -6.64 -4.72 -7.68
CA SER A 62 -7.70 -5.73 -7.85
C SER A 62 -7.22 -7.19 -7.75
N HIS A 63 -5.93 -7.44 -8.01
CA HIS A 63 -5.32 -8.78 -7.95
C HIS A 63 -6.12 -9.84 -8.74
N CYS A 64 -6.69 -9.48 -9.91
CA CYS A 64 -7.50 -10.41 -10.74
C CYS A 64 -7.38 -10.14 -12.25
N LEU A 65 -6.22 -9.66 -12.71
CA LEU A 65 -6.01 -9.18 -14.09
C LEU A 65 -5.59 -10.26 -15.10
N SER A 66 -5.27 -11.49 -14.67
CA SER A 66 -4.82 -12.56 -15.55
C SER A 66 -5.45 -13.90 -15.18
N VAL A 67 -5.72 -14.74 -16.19
CA VAL A 67 -6.17 -16.12 -16.04
C VAL A 67 -5.09 -17.04 -15.45
N ASP A 68 -3.82 -16.67 -15.63
CA ASP A 68 -2.66 -17.39 -15.07
C ASP A 68 -2.31 -16.90 -13.66
N GLY A 69 -3.05 -15.91 -13.15
CA GLY A 69 -2.84 -15.34 -11.82
C GLY A 69 -3.32 -16.26 -10.70
N PRO A 70 -2.85 -16.02 -9.45
CA PRO A 70 -3.26 -16.78 -8.27
C PRO A 70 -4.74 -16.59 -7.90
N SER A 71 -5.39 -15.56 -8.44
CA SER A 71 -6.80 -15.25 -8.23
C SER A 71 -7.59 -15.39 -9.53
N PRO A 72 -8.89 -15.77 -9.46
CA PRO A 72 -9.73 -15.87 -10.65
C PRO A 72 -9.75 -14.57 -11.44
N TYR A 73 -9.57 -14.67 -12.76
CA TYR A 73 -9.68 -13.52 -13.65
C TYR A 73 -11.05 -12.85 -13.53
N ASN A 74 -11.06 -11.53 -13.42
CA ASN A 74 -12.28 -10.73 -13.45
C ASN A 74 -12.04 -9.48 -14.31
N PRO A 75 -12.78 -9.30 -15.42
CA PRO A 75 -12.60 -8.12 -16.28
C PRO A 75 -12.88 -6.80 -15.55
N ALA A 76 -13.70 -6.80 -14.50
CA ALA A 76 -13.94 -5.62 -13.67
C ALA A 76 -12.70 -5.18 -12.86
N GLY A 77 -11.69 -6.03 -12.71
CA GLY A 77 -10.44 -5.70 -12.04
C GLY A 77 -9.67 -4.58 -12.75
N ALA A 78 -9.63 -4.61 -14.08
CA ALA A 78 -8.96 -3.56 -14.86
C ALA A 78 -9.67 -2.20 -14.69
N ASP A 79 -11.00 -2.19 -14.71
CA ASP A 79 -11.79 -0.98 -14.48
C ASP A 79 -11.59 -0.42 -13.07
N PHE A 80 -11.52 -1.30 -12.07
CA PHE A 80 -11.24 -0.91 -10.69
C PHE A 80 -9.84 -0.27 -10.58
N ASP A 81 -8.81 -0.93 -11.10
CA ASP A 81 -7.42 -0.45 -11.03
C ASP A 81 -7.27 0.92 -11.69
N GLN A 82 -7.88 1.10 -12.86
CA GLN A 82 -7.86 2.38 -13.58
C GLN A 82 -8.56 3.50 -12.79
N ARG A 83 -9.70 3.21 -12.16
CA ARG A 83 -10.42 4.20 -11.34
C ARG A 83 -9.60 4.62 -10.13
N ILE A 84 -8.98 3.67 -9.43
CA ILE A 84 -8.13 3.97 -8.28
C ILE A 84 -6.91 4.79 -8.72
N ALA A 85 -6.22 4.38 -9.78
CA ALA A 85 -5.07 5.11 -10.30
C ALA A 85 -5.43 6.55 -10.71
N ALA A 86 -6.54 6.73 -11.44
CA ALA A 86 -7.01 8.04 -11.86
C ALA A 86 -7.45 8.93 -10.69
N ALA A 87 -8.03 8.35 -9.63
CA ALA A 87 -8.37 9.07 -8.42
C ALA A 87 -7.11 9.56 -7.70
N LEU A 88 -6.10 8.70 -7.55
CA LEU A 88 -4.82 9.04 -6.91
C LEU A 88 -4.06 10.12 -7.70
N GLU A 89 -4.02 10.03 -9.03
CA GLU A 89 -3.40 11.04 -9.90
C GLU A 89 -4.03 12.43 -9.70
N LYS A 90 -5.35 12.48 -9.49
CA LYS A 90 -6.10 13.72 -9.25
C LYS A 90 -6.14 14.14 -7.79
N SER A 91 -5.51 13.39 -6.88
CA SER A 91 -5.65 13.57 -5.43
C SER A 91 -7.11 13.52 -4.93
N ASP A 92 -7.98 12.78 -5.63
CA ASP A 92 -9.37 12.54 -5.23
C ASP A 92 -9.44 11.39 -4.22
N TYR A 93 -9.10 11.70 -2.97
CA TYR A 93 -9.08 10.70 -1.90
C TYR A 93 -10.48 10.22 -1.49
N GLN A 94 -11.54 10.96 -1.82
CA GLN A 94 -12.91 10.53 -1.52
C GLN A 94 -13.35 9.40 -2.46
N ALA A 95 -12.88 9.40 -3.71
CA ALA A 95 -13.14 8.29 -4.64
C ALA A 95 -12.40 6.99 -4.24
N VAL A 96 -11.37 7.07 -3.39
CA VAL A 96 -10.59 5.91 -2.90
C VAL A 96 -11.17 5.33 -1.61
N LEU A 97 -11.86 6.14 -0.79
CA LEU A 97 -12.40 5.76 0.53
C LEU A 97 -13.82 5.19 0.48
#